data_AF-A0A9X9A2G7-F1
#
_entry.id   AF-A0A9X9A2G7-F1
#
_cell.length_a   1.000
_cell.length_b   1.000
_cell.length_c   1.000
_cell.angle_alpha   90.00
_cell.angle_beta   90.00
_cell.angle_gamma   90.00
#
_symmetry.space_group_name_H-M   'P 1'
#
loop_
_entity.id
_entity.type
_entity.pdbx_description
1 polymer ?
#
loop_
_entity_poly.entity_id
_entity_poly.type
_entity_poly.pdbx_seq_one_letter_code
_entity_poly.pdbx_strand_id
1 'polypeptide(L)'
;GFGLIFFGIGNGGEAIGISNLWSNGGFFTGGFSGFFFALSLVVGAYQGVELIGITAGEAKDPKKTLTRAIQSTIWRILIFYIGAIFVIVTVYPWDQLSTIGSPFVATFAKVGITAAAGLINFVVITAA
;
A
#
# COMPACT_ATOMS: atom_id res chain seq x y z
N GLY A 1 -11.13 5.17 -0.54
CA GLY A 1 -10.21 5.50 0.56
C GLY A 1 -10.67 6.72 1.32
N PHE A 2 -10.18 7.91 0.94
CA PHE A 2 -10.45 9.17 1.68
C PHE A 2 -11.93 9.48 1.94
N GLY A 3 -12.83 9.23 0.97
CA GLY A 3 -14.28 9.39 1.16
C GLY A 3 -14.88 8.48 2.24
N LEU A 4 -14.38 7.24 2.36
CA LEU A 4 -14.80 6.30 3.41
C LEU A 4 -14.24 6.73 4.78
N ILE A 5 -13.00 7.23 4.81
CA ILE A 5 -12.29 7.61 6.04
C ILE A 5 -12.89 8.88 6.66
N PHE A 6 -13.09 9.94 5.86
CA PHE A 6 -13.50 11.25 6.36
C PHE A 6 -15.00 11.50 6.29
N PHE A 7 -15.70 10.91 5.32
CA PHE A 7 -17.13 11.17 5.07
C PHE A 7 -18.01 9.93 5.26
N GLY A 8 -17.44 8.78 5.63
CA GLY A 8 -18.21 7.55 5.86
C GLY A 8 -18.93 7.01 4.61
N ILE A 9 -18.45 7.36 3.40
CA ILE A 9 -19.07 6.91 2.14
C ILE A 9 -18.96 5.38 2.04
N GLY A 10 -20.09 4.68 2.15
CA GLY A 10 -20.16 3.21 2.22
C GLY A 10 -20.22 2.62 3.64
N ASN A 11 -20.16 3.45 4.69
CA ASN A 11 -20.26 3.06 6.10
C ASN A 11 -21.42 3.79 6.82
N GLY A 12 -22.59 3.85 6.19
CA GLY A 12 -23.78 4.48 6.79
C GLY A 12 -23.68 5.98 7.08
N GLY A 13 -22.65 6.67 6.57
CA GLY A 13 -22.38 8.08 6.87
C GLY A 13 -21.50 8.32 8.09
N GLU A 14 -21.07 7.28 8.80
CA GLU A 14 -20.13 7.41 9.91
C GLU A 14 -18.67 7.33 9.41
N ALA A 15 -17.92 8.41 9.65
CA ALA A 15 -16.51 8.47 9.33
C ALA A 15 -15.72 7.46 10.18
N ILE A 16 -14.94 6.60 9.53
CA ILE A 16 -14.08 5.63 10.23
C ILE A 16 -12.99 6.35 11.03
N GLY A 17 -12.54 7.51 10.56
CA GLY A 17 -11.44 8.25 11.18
C GLY A 17 -10.09 7.51 11.03
N ILE A 18 -9.08 7.93 11.78
CA ILE A 18 -7.70 7.42 11.72
C ILE A 18 -7.26 6.66 12.99
N SER A 19 -8.19 6.38 13.90
CA SER A 19 -7.93 5.75 15.19
C SER A 19 -7.28 4.36 15.06
N ASN A 20 -7.66 3.59 14.04
CA ASN A 20 -7.09 2.26 13.80
C ASN A 20 -5.57 2.24 13.56
N LEU A 21 -4.96 3.38 13.21
CA LEU A 21 -3.51 3.49 13.02
C LEU A 21 -2.70 3.33 14.32
N TRP A 22 -3.31 3.56 15.48
CA TRP A 22 -2.61 3.54 16.77
C TRP A 22 -3.40 2.89 17.91
N SER A 23 -4.71 2.72 17.78
CA SER A 23 -5.56 2.18 18.86
C SER A 23 -5.26 0.71 19.20
N ASN A 24 -4.73 -0.07 18.26
CA ASN A 24 -4.50 -1.51 18.44
C ASN A 24 -3.02 -1.82 18.70
N GLY A 25 -2.43 -1.27 19.77
CA GLY A 25 -1.03 -1.54 20.14
C GLY A 25 0.00 -0.50 19.67
N GLY A 26 -0.45 0.70 19.30
CA GLY A 26 0.39 1.84 18.91
C GLY A 26 0.88 1.79 17.47
N PHE A 27 1.67 2.78 17.06
CA PHE A 27 2.24 2.87 15.71
C PHE A 27 3.40 1.88 15.46
N PHE A 28 4.00 1.34 16.54
CA PHE A 28 5.20 0.52 16.49
C PHE A 28 4.97 -0.86 17.13
N THR A 29 3.95 -1.55 16.65
CA THR A 29 3.55 -2.89 17.11
C THR A 29 4.68 -3.89 16.85
N GLY A 30 5.18 -4.53 17.91
CA GLY A 30 6.35 -5.43 17.85
C GLY A 30 7.71 -4.77 18.07
N GLY A 31 7.75 -3.46 18.37
CA GLY A 31 8.97 -2.75 18.72
C GLY A 31 10.03 -2.77 17.61
N PHE A 32 11.30 -2.64 17.98
CA PHE A 32 12.42 -2.71 17.03
C PHE A 32 12.49 -4.05 16.28
N SER A 33 12.13 -5.15 16.93
CA SER A 33 12.11 -6.48 16.30
C SER A 33 11.12 -6.54 15.12
N GLY A 34 9.88 -6.08 15.34
CA GLY A 34 8.86 -5.98 14.28
C GLY A 34 9.29 -5.06 13.14
N PHE A 35 9.95 -3.95 13.46
CA PHE A 35 10.52 -3.04 12.45
C PHE A 35 11.56 -3.71 11.57
N PHE A 36 12.55 -4.42 12.14
CA PHE A 36 13.57 -5.09 11.35
C PHE A 36 13.00 -6.25 10.52
N PHE A 37 11.99 -6.95 11.04
CA PHE A 37 11.27 -7.97 10.27
C PHE A 37 10.53 -7.38 9.06
N ALA A 38 9.77 -6.31 9.27
CA ALA A 38 9.09 -5.60 8.19
C ALA A 38 10.09 -5.00 7.18
N LEU A 39 11.21 -4.44 7.65
CA LEU A 39 12.29 -3.94 6.79
C LEU A 39 12.85 -5.05 5.90
N SER A 40 13.03 -6.25 6.43
CA SER A 40 13.53 -7.40 5.68
C SER A 40 12.56 -7.81 4.56
N LEU A 41 11.25 -7.83 4.86
CA LEU A 41 10.21 -8.09 3.84
C LEU A 41 10.19 -7.00 2.75
N VAL A 42 10.32 -5.74 3.15
CA VAL A 42 10.38 -4.60 2.22
C VAL A 42 11.61 -4.72 1.32
N VAL A 43 12.80 -4.95 1.88
CA VAL A 43 14.03 -5.12 1.08
C VAL A 43 13.90 -6.28 0.10
N GLY A 44 13.32 -7.41 0.52
CA GLY A 44 13.04 -8.53 -0.37
C GLY A 44 12.07 -8.19 -1.52
N ALA A 45 11.02 -7.41 -1.24
CA ALA A 45 10.04 -7.01 -2.25
C ALA A 45 10.59 -6.00 -3.30
N TYR A 46 11.68 -5.29 -2.98
CA TYR A 46 12.34 -4.36 -3.90
C TYR A 46 13.59 -4.95 -4.57
N GLN A 47 13.82 -6.26 -4.45
CA GLN A 47 14.87 -6.94 -5.21
C GLN A 47 14.59 -6.80 -6.71
N GLY A 48 15.57 -6.34 -7.49
CA GLY A 48 15.40 -6.00 -8.91
C GLY A 48 15.26 -4.51 -9.21
N VAL A 49 15.16 -3.63 -8.21
CA VAL A 49 15.23 -2.16 -8.43
C VAL A 49 16.56 -1.73 -9.07
N GLU A 50 17.60 -2.54 -8.90
CA GLU A 50 18.93 -2.38 -9.51
C GLU A 50 18.91 -2.37 -11.05
N LEU A 51 17.91 -2.99 -11.69
CA LEU A 51 17.75 -2.95 -13.15
C LEU A 51 17.55 -1.53 -13.69
N ILE A 52 16.99 -0.62 -12.88
CA ILE A 52 16.85 0.80 -13.23
C ILE A 52 18.23 1.43 -13.42
N GLY A 53 19.21 1.04 -12.62
CA GLY A 53 20.58 1.53 -12.74
C GLY A 53 21.27 1.05 -14.02
N ILE A 54 21.09 -0.23 -14.35
CA ILE A 54 21.68 -0.85 -15.56
C ILE A 54 21.10 -0.20 -16.83
N THR A 55 19.77 -0.12 -16.92
CA THR A 55 19.07 0.43 -18.08
C THR A 55 19.25 1.95 -18.21
N ALA A 56 19.38 2.69 -17.10
CA ALA A 56 19.70 4.11 -17.15
C ALA A 56 21.11 4.39 -17.70
N GLY A 57 22.05 3.43 -17.56
CA GLY A 57 23.38 3.48 -18.14
C GLY A 57 23.38 3.45 -19.68
N GLU A 58 22.36 2.85 -20.28
CA GLU A 58 22.17 2.80 -21.74
C GLU A 58 21.40 4.01 -22.30
N ALA A 59 20.94 4.91 -21.44
CA ALA A 59 20.20 6.10 -21.84
C ALA A 59 21.12 7.20 -22.40
N LYS A 60 20.58 8.03 -23.30
CA LYS A 60 21.33 9.12 -23.97
C LYS A 60 21.90 10.18 -22.99
N ASP A 61 21.24 10.38 -21.86
CA ASP A 61 21.71 11.20 -20.74
C ASP A 61 21.49 10.41 -19.44
N PRO A 62 22.46 9.56 -19.04
CA PRO A 62 22.32 8.66 -17.90
C PRO A 62 22.07 9.40 -16.59
N LYS A 63 22.76 10.53 -16.38
CA LYS A 63 22.66 11.30 -15.13
C LYS A 63 21.25 11.84 -14.95
N LYS A 64 20.70 12.51 -15.98
CA LYS A 64 19.34 13.06 -15.91
C LYS A 64 18.27 11.97 -15.88
N THR A 65 18.46 10.90 -16.67
CA THR A 65 17.52 9.78 -16.74
C THR A 65 17.45 9.04 -15.42
N LEU A 66 18.60 8.74 -14.80
CA LEU A 66 18.68 8.07 -13.51
C LEU A 66 18.01 8.91 -12.41
N THR A 67 18.31 10.21 -12.32
CA THR A 67 17.67 11.08 -11.32
C THR A 67 16.15 11.11 -11.49
N ARG A 68 15.65 11.23 -12.73
CA ARG A 68 14.21 11.23 -13.00
C ARG A 68 13.56 9.88 -12.69
N ALA A 69 14.22 8.78 -13.04
CA ALA A 69 13.71 7.43 -12.77
C ALA A 69 13.58 7.20 -11.26
N ILE A 70 14.61 7.53 -10.48
CA ILE A 70 14.58 7.42 -9.01
C ILE A 70 13.44 8.26 -8.42
N GLN A 71 13.34 9.55 -8.81
CA GLN A 71 12.28 10.43 -8.30
C GLN A 71 10.88 9.91 -8.65
N SER A 72 10.67 9.45 -9.87
CA SER A 72 9.41 8.84 -10.31
C SER A 72 9.08 7.59 -9.50
N THR A 73 10.05 6.72 -9.25
CA THR A 73 9.89 5.52 -8.43
C THR A 73 9.50 5.87 -7.00
N ILE A 74 10.18 6.83 -6.36
CA ILE A 74 9.84 7.28 -5.00
C ILE A 74 8.40 7.78 -4.94
N TRP A 75 7.98 8.64 -5.88
CA TRP A 75 6.61 9.14 -5.92
C TRP A 75 5.57 8.03 -6.07
N ARG A 76 5.85 7.03 -6.91
CA ARG A 76 4.98 5.85 -7.07
C ARG A 76 4.88 5.04 -5.78
N ILE A 77 5.99 4.83 -5.06
CA ILE A 77 5.99 4.12 -3.77
C ILE A 77 5.18 4.91 -2.73
N LEU A 78 5.36 6.23 -2.65
CA LEU A 78 4.62 7.08 -1.71
C LEU A 78 3.11 7.03 -1.98
N ILE A 79 2.71 7.20 -3.23
CA ILE A 79 1.28 7.32 -3.60
C ILE A 79 0.59 5.95 -3.63
N PHE A 80 1.16 4.97 -4.33
CA PHE A 80 0.49 3.69 -4.57
C PHE A 80 0.69 2.69 -3.44
N TYR A 81 1.89 2.60 -2.87
CA TYR A 81 2.16 1.63 -1.79
C TYR A 81 1.79 2.20 -0.43
N ILE A 82 2.46 3.28 -0.01
CA ILE A 82 2.25 3.86 1.32
C ILE A 82 0.83 4.43 1.43
N GLY A 83 0.34 5.10 0.40
CA GLY A 83 -1.04 5.57 0.35
C GLY A 83 -2.08 4.45 0.46
N ALA A 84 -1.87 3.31 -0.21
CA ALA A 84 -2.78 2.17 -0.10
C ALA A 84 -2.74 1.52 1.29
N ILE A 85 -1.54 1.29 1.85
CA ILE A 85 -1.38 0.73 3.20
C ILE A 85 -2.05 1.64 4.22
N PHE A 86 -1.82 2.96 4.12
CA PHE A 86 -2.46 3.96 4.97
C PHE A 86 -3.98 3.82 4.93
N VAL A 87 -4.59 3.76 3.74
CA VAL A 87 -6.04 3.61 3.59
C VAL A 87 -6.51 2.29 4.20
N ILE A 88 -5.82 1.18 3.94
CA ILE A 88 -6.23 -0.16 4.40
C ILE A 88 -6.18 -0.24 5.93
N VAL A 89 -5.07 0.15 6.56
CA VAL A 89 -4.88 0.06 8.02
C VAL A 89 -5.75 1.10 8.76
N THR A 90 -6.12 2.18 8.08
CA THR A 90 -7.13 3.12 8.61
C THR A 90 -8.53 2.48 8.64
N VAL A 91 -8.89 1.71 7.60
CA VAL A 91 -10.23 1.12 7.44
C VAL A 91 -10.41 -0.16 8.24
N TYR A 92 -9.34 -0.95 8.40
CA TYR A 92 -9.33 -2.22 9.11
C TYR A 92 -8.20 -2.26 10.15
N PRO A 93 -8.48 -2.75 11.38
CA PRO A 93 -7.47 -3.04 12.37
C PRO A 93 -6.38 -3.97 11.80
N TRP A 94 -5.10 -3.64 12.01
CA TRP A 94 -3.99 -4.40 11.42
C TRP A 94 -3.94 -5.86 11.91
N ASP A 95 -4.44 -6.14 13.12
CA ASP A 95 -4.53 -7.48 13.72
C ASP A 95 -5.56 -8.37 13.00
N GLN A 96 -6.60 -7.76 12.42
CA GLN A 96 -7.65 -8.47 11.70
C GLN A 96 -7.32 -8.70 10.23
N LEU A 97 -6.32 -8.00 9.67
CA LEU A 97 -5.94 -8.15 8.27
C LEU A 97 -5.49 -9.57 7.91
N SER A 98 -4.97 -10.33 8.87
CA SER A 98 -4.53 -11.71 8.67
C SER A 98 -5.68 -12.71 8.41
N THR A 99 -6.89 -12.39 8.86
CA THR A 99 -8.08 -13.25 8.71
C THR A 99 -8.98 -12.81 7.56
N ILE A 100 -8.76 -11.61 7.01
CA ILE A 100 -9.58 -11.00 5.96
C ILE A 100 -8.85 -11.13 4.62
N GLY A 101 -9.02 -12.27 3.93
CA GLY A 101 -8.62 -12.54 2.53
C GLY A 101 -7.66 -11.53 1.86
N SER A 102 -8.08 -10.91 0.75
CA SER A 102 -7.33 -9.79 0.15
C SER A 102 -7.81 -8.46 0.75
N PRO A 103 -6.94 -7.68 1.44
CA PRO A 103 -7.32 -6.40 2.04
C PRO A 103 -7.84 -5.38 1.03
N PHE A 104 -7.34 -5.43 -0.21
CA PHE A 104 -7.82 -4.59 -1.31
C PHE A 104 -9.26 -4.95 -1.67
N VAL A 105 -9.53 -6.24 -1.89
CA VAL A 105 -10.87 -6.74 -2.22
C VAL A 105 -11.85 -6.42 -1.09
N ALA A 106 -11.46 -6.64 0.16
CA ALA A 106 -12.26 -6.33 1.33
C ALA A 106 -12.62 -4.84 1.40
N THR A 107 -11.64 -3.96 1.18
CA THR A 107 -11.85 -2.50 1.16
C THR A 107 -12.84 -2.08 0.07
N PHE A 108 -12.75 -2.63 -1.15
CA PHE A 108 -13.68 -2.31 -2.24
C PHE A 108 -15.09 -2.88 -2.01
N ALA A 109 -15.19 -4.07 -1.41
CA ALA A 109 -16.45 -4.66 -1.03
C ALA A 109 -17.17 -3.82 0.05
N LYS A 110 -16.44 -3.30 1.05
CA LYS A 110 -16.98 -2.43 2.11
C LYS A 110 -17.49 -1.08 1.58
N VAL A 111 -16.93 -0.57 0.48
CA VAL A 111 -17.43 0.65 -0.19
C VAL A 111 -18.67 0.37 -1.05
N GLY A 112 -19.07 -0.90 -1.23
CA GLY A 112 -20.26 -1.29 -1.99
C GLY A 112 -20.05 -1.43 -3.49
N ILE A 113 -18.79 -1.46 -3.96
CA ILE A 113 -18.46 -1.61 -5.39
C ILE A 113 -18.01 -3.04 -5.66
N THR A 114 -18.95 -3.99 -5.62
CA THR A 114 -18.68 -5.43 -5.81
C THR A 114 -18.03 -5.73 -7.17
N ALA A 115 -18.35 -4.95 -8.21
CA ALA A 115 -17.69 -5.07 -9.51
C ALA A 115 -16.18 -4.70 -9.47
N ALA A 116 -15.79 -3.74 -8.64
CA ALA A 116 -14.38 -3.35 -8.47
C ALA A 116 -13.59 -4.39 -7.70
N ALA A 117 -14.21 -5.09 -6.74
CA ALA A 117 -13.60 -6.20 -6.03
C ALA A 117 -13.16 -7.34 -6.99
N GLY A 118 -14.01 -7.70 -7.96
CA GLY A 118 -13.68 -8.71 -8.97
C GLY A 118 -12.53 -8.29 -9.90
N LEU A 119 -12.56 -7.04 -10.38
CA LEU A 119 -11.50 -6.49 -11.24
C LEU A 119 -10.13 -6.46 -10.54
N ILE A 120 -10.10 -6.05 -9.27
CA ILE A 120 -8.87 -6.01 -8.48
C ILE A 120 -8.30 -7.41 -8.27
N ASN A 121 -9.16 -8.38 -7.95
CA ASN A 121 -8.71 -9.77 -7.78
C ASN A 121 -8.12 -10.32 -9.10
N PHE A 122 -8.75 -10.04 -10.24
CA PHE A 122 -8.24 -10.40 -11.56
C PHE A 122 -6.85 -9.79 -11.84
N VAL A 123 -6.69 -8.49 -11.57
CA VAL A 123 -5.40 -7.79 -11.75
C VAL A 123 -4.33 -8.39 -10.86
N VAL A 124 -4.63 -8.65 -9.58
CA VAL A 124 -3.67 -9.23 -8.63
C VAL A 124 -3.19 -10.61 -9.08
N ILE A 125 -4.09 -11.47 -9.55
CA ILE A 125 -3.72 -12.81 -10.05
C ILE A 125 -2.90 -12.72 -11.33
N THR A 126 -3.15 -11.73 -12.19
CA THR A 126 -2.42 -11.56 -13.45
C THR A 126 -1.06 -10.87 -13.27
N ALA A 127 -0.90 -10.09 -12.21
CA ALA A 127 0.33 -9.35 -11.91
C ALA A 127 1.33 -10.13 -11.03
N ALA A 128 0.86 -11.17 -10.33
CA ALA A 128 1.66 -12.08 -9.53
C ALA A 128 2.34 -13.16 -10.40
#